data_AF-A0A529LUI7-F1
#
_entry.id   AF-A0A529LUI7-F1
#
_cell.length_a   1.000
_cell.length_b   1.000
_cell.length_c   1.000
_cell.angle_alpha   90.00
_cell.angle_beta   90.00
_cell.angle_gamma   90.00
#
_symmetry.space_group_name_H-M   'P 1'
#
loop_
_entity.id
_entity.type
_entity.pdbx_description
1 polymer ?
#
loop_
_entity_poly.entity_id
_entity_poly.type
_entity_poly.pdbx_seq_one_letter_code
_entity_poly.pdbx_strand_id
1 'polypeptide(L)'
;MTLYRANPKDGVAWITGGSSGLGRALAKDLANQGYAVAVTSLPEDPADTLIVETAQMSGHVRSFPCDVTDEQGMARTASAIEEQMGPIVLAVFNA
;
A
#
# COMPACT_ATOMS: atom_id res chain seq x y z
N MET A 1 19.18 13.34 17.93
CA MET A 1 17.93 12.96 17.24
C MET A 1 18.03 11.50 16.86
N THR A 2 17.10 10.67 17.31
CA THR A 2 17.00 9.28 16.84
C THR A 2 16.41 9.29 15.44
N LEU A 3 16.97 8.51 14.52
CA LEU A 3 16.43 8.37 13.17
C LEU A 3 15.03 7.74 13.24
N TYR A 4 14.06 8.33 12.56
CA TYR A 4 12.76 7.72 12.39
C TYR A 4 12.89 6.40 11.61
N ARG A 5 12.22 5.36 12.10
CA ARG A 5 12.03 4.09 11.41
C ARG A 5 10.56 3.74 11.52
N ALA A 6 9.88 3.65 10.37
CA ALA A 6 8.50 3.23 10.35
C ALA A 6 8.36 1.84 10.99
N ASN A 7 7.25 1.61 11.70
CA ASN A 7 6.90 0.33 12.29
C ASN A 7 5.47 -0.05 11.91
N PRO A 8 5.15 -1.35 11.74
CA PRO A 8 3.79 -1.80 11.44
C PRO A 8 2.70 -1.30 12.42
N LYS A 9 3.06 -1.08 13.69
CA LYS A 9 2.11 -0.61 14.70
C LYS A 9 1.80 0.89 14.60
N ASP A 10 2.61 1.65 13.86
CA ASP A 10 2.48 3.09 13.78
C ASP A 10 1.45 3.49 12.70
N GLY A 11 1.17 2.61 11.74
CA GLY A 11 0.19 2.84 10.68
C GLY A 11 0.42 2.01 9.41
N VAL A 12 0.05 2.61 8.28
CA VAL A 12 -0.04 1.94 6.97
C VAL A 12 1.21 2.22 6.12
N ALA A 13 1.63 1.20 5.37
CA ALA A 13 2.56 1.37 4.26
C ALA A 13 1.79 1.52 2.94
N TRP A 14 2.03 2.61 2.20
CA TRP A 14 1.42 2.85 0.89
C TRP A 14 2.44 2.65 -0.24
N ILE A 15 2.08 1.84 -1.22
CA ILE A 15 2.91 1.56 -2.41
C ILE A 15 2.12 1.92 -3.67
N THR A 16 2.65 2.81 -4.51
CA THR A 16 2.14 3.00 -5.88
C THR A 16 2.78 1.98 -6.84
N GLY A 17 2.04 1.52 -7.84
CA GLY A 17 2.47 0.43 -8.71
C GLY A 17 2.59 -0.92 -7.97
N GLY A 18 1.74 -1.17 -6.98
CA GLY A 18 1.84 -2.33 -6.10
C GLY A 18 1.23 -3.64 -6.63
N SER A 19 0.55 -3.62 -7.78
CA SER A 19 -0.14 -4.79 -8.37
C SER A 19 0.81 -5.85 -8.93
N SER A 20 1.97 -5.45 -9.46
CA SER A 20 2.91 -6.31 -10.18
C SER A 20 4.39 -6.01 -9.87
N GLY A 21 5.30 -6.83 -10.43
CA GLY A 21 6.75 -6.60 -10.38
C GLY A 21 7.32 -6.39 -8.97
N LEU A 22 8.17 -5.37 -8.83
CA LEU A 22 8.81 -5.01 -7.56
C LEU A 22 7.83 -4.49 -6.53
N GLY A 23 6.84 -3.69 -6.92
CA GLY A 23 5.82 -3.18 -6.00
C GLY A 23 5.02 -4.30 -5.35
N ARG A 24 4.64 -5.33 -6.12
CA ARG A 24 3.99 -6.54 -5.59
C ARG A 24 4.89 -7.31 -4.63
N ALA A 25 6.15 -7.52 -5.01
CA ALA A 25 7.10 -8.23 -4.16
C ALA A 25 7.30 -7.51 -2.82
N LEU A 26 7.42 -6.18 -2.85
CA LEU A 26 7.54 -5.33 -1.68
C LEU A 26 6.26 -5.37 -0.82
N ALA A 27 5.08 -5.31 -1.43
CA ALA A 27 3.82 -5.38 -0.71
C ALA A 27 3.69 -6.70 0.08
N LYS A 28 4.09 -7.82 -0.52
CA LYS A 28 4.12 -9.13 0.16
C LYS A 28 5.13 -9.15 1.31
N ASP A 29 6.31 -8.60 1.10
CA ASP A 29 7.35 -8.55 2.14
C ASP A 29 6.91 -7.70 3.34
N LEU A 30 6.35 -6.51 3.10
CA LEU A 30 5.84 -5.65 4.17
C LEU A 30 4.63 -6.28 4.89
N ALA A 31 3.70 -6.91 4.18
CA ALA A 31 2.60 -7.64 4.79
C ALA A 31 3.11 -8.80 5.68
N ASN A 32 4.14 -9.52 5.23
CA ASN A 32 4.79 -10.57 6.02
C ASN A 32 5.54 -10.02 7.26
N GLN A 33 5.99 -8.76 7.21
CA GLN A 33 6.53 -8.04 8.37
C GLN A 33 5.43 -7.48 9.31
N GLY A 34 4.15 -7.63 8.94
CA GLY A 34 3.00 -7.24 9.76
C GLY A 34 2.35 -5.90 9.40
N TYR A 35 2.81 -5.22 8.34
CA TYR A 35 2.18 -3.97 7.91
C TYR A 35 0.77 -4.20 7.37
N ALA A 36 -0.12 -3.25 7.67
CA ALA A 36 -1.23 -2.95 6.78
C ALA A 36 -0.66 -2.25 5.55
N VAL A 37 -0.93 -2.79 4.35
CA VAL A 37 -0.35 -2.30 3.10
C VAL A 37 -1.46 -1.84 2.17
N ALA A 38 -1.44 -0.55 1.81
CA ALA A 38 -2.24 -0.02 0.71
C ALA A 38 -1.43 -0.11 -0.58
N VAL A 39 -2.01 -0.68 -1.63
CA VAL A 39 -1.43 -0.67 -2.98
C VAL A 39 -2.30 0.13 -3.93
N THR A 40 -1.66 1.01 -4.70
CA THR A 40 -2.29 1.74 -5.80
C THR A 40 -1.80 1.22 -7.13
N SER A 41 -2.71 1.00 -8.06
CA SER A 41 -2.44 0.61 -9.44
C SER A 41 -3.54 1.17 -10.34
N LEU A 42 -3.31 1.12 -11.65
CA LEU A 42 -4.32 1.50 -12.63
C LEU A 42 -5.62 0.68 -12.44
N PRO A 43 -6.81 1.27 -12.67
CA PRO A 43 -8.09 0.58 -12.54
C PRO A 43 -8.19 -0.75 -13.31
N GLU A 44 -7.54 -0.83 -14.46
CA GLU A 44 -7.46 -2.02 -15.32
C GLU A 44 -6.42 -3.06 -14.87
N ASP A 45 -5.60 -2.76 -13.87
CA ASP A 45 -4.58 -3.67 -13.31
C ASP A 45 -4.85 -3.97 -11.81
N PRO A 46 -5.90 -4.74 -11.51
CA PRO A 46 -6.33 -4.98 -10.13
C PRO A 46 -5.36 -5.91 -9.38
N ALA A 47 -5.18 -5.62 -8.09
CA ALA A 47 -4.32 -6.40 -7.19
C ALA A 47 -5.04 -7.59 -6.50
N ASP A 48 -6.13 -8.10 -7.07
CA ASP A 48 -6.98 -9.13 -6.43
C ASP A 48 -6.20 -10.39 -6.04
N THR A 49 -5.33 -10.86 -6.93
CA THR A 49 -4.48 -12.04 -6.65
C THR A 49 -3.51 -11.79 -5.50
N LEU A 50 -2.97 -10.57 -5.38
CA LEU A 50 -2.09 -10.19 -4.28
C LEU A 50 -2.84 -10.18 -2.96
N ILE A 51 -4.07 -9.67 -2.95
CA ILE A 51 -4.93 -9.66 -1.75
C ILE A 51 -5.18 -11.09 -1.27
N VAL A 52 -5.52 -12.01 -2.18
CA VAL A 52 -5.73 -13.43 -1.84
C VAL A 52 -4.45 -14.08 -1.30
N GLU A 53 -3.31 -13.86 -1.96
CA GLU A 53 -2.01 -14.43 -1.55
C GLU A 53 -1.56 -13.96 -0.17
N THR A 54 -1.96 -12.76 0.24
CA THR A 54 -1.52 -12.13 1.49
C THR A 54 -2.53 -12.30 2.63
N ALA A 55 -3.70 -12.91 2.37
CA ALA A 55 -4.79 -13.05 3.34
C ALA A 55 -4.44 -13.85 4.60
N GLN A 56 -3.37 -14.67 4.58
CA GLN A 56 -2.90 -15.46 5.72
C GLN A 56 -1.63 -14.91 6.37
N MET A 57 -1.15 -13.73 5.93
CA MET A 57 0.02 -13.09 6.50
C MET A 57 -0.35 -12.35 7.80
N SER A 58 0.68 -11.95 8.56
CA SER A 58 0.49 -11.15 9.79
C SER A 58 -0.08 -9.77 9.51
N GLY A 59 0.22 -9.21 8.33
CA GLY A 59 -0.36 -7.99 7.80
C GLY A 59 -1.45 -8.30 6.78
N HIS A 60 -1.94 -7.26 6.09
CA HIS A 60 -2.93 -7.41 5.03
C HIS A 60 -2.69 -6.39 3.93
N VAL A 61 -3.01 -6.77 2.69
CA VAL A 61 -2.94 -5.87 1.54
C VAL A 61 -4.33 -5.44 1.12
N ARG A 62 -4.48 -4.17 0.76
CA ARG A 62 -5.71 -3.62 0.19
C ARG A 62 -5.41 -2.78 -1.05
N SER A 63 -6.23 -2.94 -2.09
CA SER A 63 -6.10 -2.20 -3.34
C SER A 63 -6.88 -0.88 -3.30
N PHE A 64 -6.27 0.17 -3.83
CA PHE A 64 -6.84 1.50 -4.08
C PHE A 64 -6.56 1.90 -5.54
N PRO A 65 -7.47 1.59 -6.47
CA PRO A 65 -7.27 1.88 -7.88
C PRO A 65 -7.18 3.39 -8.14
N CYS A 66 -6.09 3.83 -8.77
CA CYS A 66 -5.87 5.22 -9.15
C CYS A 66 -4.72 5.31 -10.17
N ASP A 67 -4.87 6.19 -11.16
CA ASP A 67 -3.76 6.62 -12.01
C ASP A 67 -2.92 7.65 -11.25
N VAL A 68 -1.63 7.38 -11.09
CA VAL A 68 -0.70 8.27 -10.36
C VAL A 68 -0.53 9.64 -11.02
N THR A 69 -0.92 9.78 -12.30
CA THR A 69 -0.93 11.06 -13.02
C THR A 69 -2.16 11.93 -12.71
N ASP A 70 -3.22 11.37 -12.10
CA ASP A 70 -4.38 12.13 -11.60
C ASP A 70 -4.08 12.68 -10.20
N GLU A 71 -3.59 13.92 -10.14
CA GLU A 71 -3.27 14.60 -8.88
C GLU A 71 -4.46 14.61 -7.89
N GLN A 72 -5.67 14.91 -8.38
CA GLN A 72 -6.85 14.96 -7.52
C GLN A 72 -7.27 13.55 -7.08
N GLY A 73 -7.10 12.56 -7.96
CA GLY A 73 -7.29 11.14 -7.65
C GLY A 73 -6.35 10.65 -6.58
N MET A 74 -5.07 11.02 -6.65
CA MET A 74 -4.07 10.66 -5.65
C MET A 74 -4.35 11.32 -4.30
N ALA A 75 -4.80 12.58 -4.27
CA ALA A 75 -5.23 13.23 -3.04
C ALA A 75 -6.42 12.50 -2.39
N ARG A 76 -7.44 12.14 -3.18
CA ARG A 76 -8.59 11.33 -2.70
C ARG A 76 -8.14 9.95 -2.21
N THR A 77 -7.20 9.33 -2.90
CA THR A 77 -6.67 8.00 -2.56
C THR A 77 -5.92 8.04 -1.22
N ALA A 78 -5.06 9.03 -1.01
CA ALA A 78 -4.37 9.22 0.27
C ALA A 78 -5.37 9.39 1.43
N SER A 79 -6.37 10.26 1.26
CA SER A 79 -7.44 10.43 2.26
C SER A 79 -8.21 9.14 2.52
N ALA A 80 -8.55 8.38 1.48
CA ALA A 80 -9.27 7.11 1.61
C ALA A 80 -8.42 6.04 2.33
N ILE A 81 -7.11 6.00 2.08
CA ILE A 81 -6.19 5.11 2.81
C ILE A 81 -6.18 5.47 4.29
N GLU A 82 -5.99 6.75 4.62
CA GLU A 82 -5.93 7.19 6.01
C GLU A 82 -7.24 6.96 6.77
N GLU A 83 -8.37 7.24 6.13
CA GLU A 83 -9.70 7.02 6.72
C GLU A 83 -9.98 5.54 6.98
N GLN A 84 -9.57 4.66 6.07
CA GLN A 84 -9.98 3.26 6.10
C GLN A 84 -8.97 2.32 6.76
N MET A 85 -7.69 2.69 6.81
CA MET A 85 -6.61 1.83 7.27
C MET A 85 -5.74 2.48 8.36
N GLY A 86 -5.87 3.79 8.57
CA GLY A 86 -5.05 4.55 9.52
C GLY A 86 -3.90 5.32 8.85
N PRO A 87 -3.12 6.08 9.64
CA PRO A 87 -2.17 7.06 9.10
C PRO A 87 -1.11 6.42 8.20
N ILE A 88 -0.74 7.11 7.11
CA ILE A 88 0.34 6.66 6.24
C ILE A 88 1.67 6.96 6.91
N VAL A 89 2.41 5.92 7.31
CA VAL A 89 3.70 6.04 8.01
C VAL A 89 4.89 5.70 7.11
N LEU A 90 4.63 5.06 5.98
CA LEU A 90 5.62 4.73 4.96
C LEU A 90 4.95 4.87 3.59
N ALA A 91 5.58 5.60 2.67
CA ALA A 91 5.12 5.71 1.30
C ALA A 91 6.26 5.35 0.33
N VAL A 92 5.95 4.55 -0.69
CA VAL A 92 6.87 4.14 -1.73
C VAL A 92 6.25 4.46 -3.09
N PHE A 93 6.84 5.43 -3.78
CA PHE A 93 6.42 5.84 -5.11
C PHE A 93 7.19 5.04 -6.16
N ASN A 94 6.57 3.97 -6.67
CA ASN A 94 7.21 3.00 -7.57
C ASN A 94 6.59 2.96 -8.98
N ALA A 95 5.40 3.54 -9.17
CA ALA A 95 4.77 3.78 -10.47
C ALA A 95 5.00 5.21 -10.96
#